data_AF-A0A662KJB9-F1
#
_entry.id   AF-A0A662KJB9-F1
#
_cell.length_a   1.000
_cell.length_b   1.000
_cell.length_c   1.000
_cell.angle_alpha   90.00
_cell.angle_beta   90.00
_cell.angle_gamma   90.00
#
_symmetry.space_group_name_H-M   'P 1'
#
loop_
_entity.id
_entity.type
_entity.pdbx_description
1 polymer ?
#
loop_
_entity_poly.entity_id
_entity_poly.type
_entity_poly.pdbx_seq_one_letter_code
_entity_poly.pdbx_strand_id
1 'polypeptide(L)' 'MRDFIDDLDAKIEHGDFKEILQWLSENIHRFGRMYTSEELMRRCCGEGLNPKIFIRYIESKYLDI' A
#
# COMPACT_ATOMS: atom_id res chain seq x y z
N MET A 1 2.36 -2.15 -2.99
CA MET A 1 2.55 -0.74 -3.44
C MET A 1 4.02 -0.35 -3.45
N ARG A 2 4.75 -0.49 -2.34
CA ARG A 2 6.21 -0.20 -2.30
C ARG A 2 7.01 -0.96 -3.37
N ASP A 3 6.61 -2.18 -3.67
CA ASP A 3 7.24 -3.01 -4.73
C ASP A 3 6.83 -2.62 -6.17
N PHE A 4 5.90 -1.68 -6.35
CA PHE A 4 5.38 -1.25 -7.66
C PHE A 4 5.76 0.18 -8.04
N ILE A 5 6.32 0.95 -7.09
CA ILE A 5 6.70 2.34 -7.29
C ILE A 5 8.18 2.45 -6.94
N ASP A 6 9.01 2.64 -7.96
CA ASP A 6 10.45 2.85 -7.79
C ASP A 6 10.72 4.16 -7.03
N ASP A 7 11.74 4.14 -6.17
CA ASP A 7 12.17 5.29 -5.37
C ASP A 7 11.04 5.99 -4.59
N LEU A 8 10.06 5.20 -4.12
CA LEU A 8 8.87 5.71 -3.43
C LEU A 8 9.20 6.70 -2.29
N ASP A 9 10.20 6.38 -1.46
CA ASP A 9 10.55 7.21 -0.31
C ASP A 9 11.12 8.56 -0.76
N ALA A 10 11.95 8.59 -1.81
CA ALA A 10 12.45 9.84 -2.38
C ALA A 10 11.32 10.67 -3.01
N LYS A 11 10.36 10.04 -3.71
CA LYS A 11 9.19 10.73 -4.25
C LYS A 11 8.35 11.38 -3.15
N ILE A 12 8.13 10.67 -2.04
CA ILE A 12 7.41 11.21 -0.87
C ILE A 12 8.16 12.41 -0.28
N GLU A 13 9.49 12.32 -0.13
CA GLU A 13 10.32 13.42 0.39
C GLU A 13 10.20 14.69 -0.47
N HIS A 14 10.08 14.55 -1.78
CA HIS A 14 9.90 15.65 -2.73
C HIS A 14 8.44 16.10 -2.90
N GLY A 15 7.50 15.47 -2.20
CA GLY A 15 6.06 15.76 -2.31
C GLY A 15 5.42 15.30 -3.61
N ASP A 16 6.06 14.38 -4.36
CA ASP A 16 5.48 13.75 -5.55
C ASP A 16 4.64 12.53 -5.17
N PHE A 17 3.32 12.72 -5.15
CA PHE A 17 2.34 11.67 -4.82
C PHE A 17 1.60 11.13 -6.04
N LYS A 18 1.97 11.53 -7.26
CA LYS A 18 1.18 11.23 -8.46
C LYS A 18 1.01 9.73 -8.70
N GLU A 19 2.10 8.98 -8.63
CA GLU A 19 2.11 7.53 -8.85
C GLU A 19 1.40 6.77 -7.72
N ILE A 20 1.53 7.25 -6.48
CA ILE A 20 0.81 6.69 -5.33
C ILE A 20 -0.69 6.81 -5.53
N LEU A 21 -1.17 8.01 -5.89
CA LEU A 21 -2.58 8.27 -6.14
C LEU A 21 -3.10 7.47 -7.33
N GLN A 22 -2.30 7.35 -8.39
CA GLN A 22 -2.65 6.54 -9.55
C GLN A 22 -2.81 5.06 -9.16
N TRP A 23 -1.84 4.49 -8.43
CA TRP A 23 -1.90 3.11 -7.97
C TRP A 23 -3.13 2.86 -7.09
N LEU A 24 -3.42 3.75 -6.13
CA LEU A 24 -4.60 3.65 -5.28
C LEU A 24 -5.90 3.76 -6.06
N SER A 25 -5.97 4.66 -7.06
CA SER A 25 -7.13 4.81 -7.92
C SER A 25 -7.42 3.54 -8.73
N GLU A 26 -6.38 2.98 -9.36
CA GLU A 26 -6.47 1.84 -10.26
C GLU A 26 -6.69 0.51 -9.52
N ASN A 27 -6.15 0.36 -8.32
CA ASN A 27 -6.20 -0.91 -7.59
C ASN A 27 -7.24 -0.91 -6.46
N ILE A 28 -7.61 0.24 -5.90
CA ILE A 28 -8.49 0.29 -4.71
C ILE A 28 -9.73 1.15 -4.98
N HIS A 29 -9.56 2.46 -5.19
CA HIS A 29 -10.68 3.40 -5.14
C HIS A 29 -11.73 3.15 -6.23
N ARG A 30 -11.33 2.75 -7.44
CA ARG A 30 -12.26 2.48 -8.55
C ARG A 30 -13.30 1.40 -8.23
N PHE A 31 -13.01 0.50 -7.30
CA PHE A 31 -13.89 -0.63 -6.98
C PHE A 31 -14.97 -0.26 -5.95
N GLY A 32 -14.78 0.81 -5.18
CA GLY A 32 -15.72 1.22 -4.14
C GLY A 32 -16.09 0.05 -3.22
N ARG A 33 -17.39 -0.29 -3.16
CA ARG A 33 -17.90 -1.42 -2.36
C ARG A 33 -18.10 -2.72 -3.14
N MET A 34 -17.57 -2.82 -4.36
CA MET A 34 -17.78 -3.97 -5.24
C MET A 34 -17.21 -5.27 -4.67
N TYR A 35 -16.11 -5.17 -3.92
CA TYR A 35 -15.45 -6.30 -3.28
C TYR A 35 -15.43 -6.12 -1.78
N THR A 36 -15.50 -7.24 -1.06
CA THR A 36 -15.18 -7.25 0.37
C THR A 36 -13.70 -6.91 0.57
N SER A 37 -13.33 -6.47 1.78
CA SER A 37 -11.93 -6.16 2.10
C SER A 37 -11.00 -7.33 1.82
N GLU A 38 -11.41 -8.56 2.13
CA GLU A 38 -10.60 -9.76 1.91
C GLU A 38 -10.37 -10.04 0.40
N GLU A 39 -11.41 -9.91 -0.43
CA GLU A 39 -11.29 -10.09 -1.88
C GLU A 39 -10.44 -8.99 -2.52
N LEU A 40 -10.60 -7.74 -2.08
CA LEU A 40 -9.83 -6.60 -2.58
C LEU A 40 -8.35 -6.75 -2.24
N MET A 41 -8.03 -7.19 -1.02
CA MET A 41 -6.65 -7.44 -0.60
C MET A 41 -6.00 -8.53 -1.46
N ARG A 42 -6.68 -9.66 -1.69
CA ARG A 42 -6.15 -10.74 -2.55
C ARG A 42 -5.91 -10.26 -3.98
N ARG A 43 -6.77 -9.40 -4.51
CA ARG A 43 -6.62 -8.83 -5.86
C ARG A 43 -5.44 -7.88 -5.99
N CYS A 44 -5.23 -6.99 -5.00
CA CYS A 44 -4.23 -5.93 -5.09
C CYS A 44 -2.86 -6.33 -4.56
N CYS A 45 -2.84 -7.22 -3.57
CA CYS A 45 -1.64 -7.60 -2.82
C CYS A 45 -1.27 -9.07 -3.00
N GLY A 46 -2.09 -9.87 -3.69
CA GLY A 46 -1.87 -11.32 -3.89
C GLY A 46 -2.19 -12.18 -2.66
N GLU A 47 -2.39 -11.58 -1.48
CA GLU A 47 -2.73 -12.24 -0.23
C GLU A 47 -3.92 -11.57 0.49
N GLY A 48 -4.53 -12.29 1.43
CA GLY A 48 -5.61 -11.76 2.28
C GLY A 48 -5.10 -10.77 3.33
N LEU A 49 -5.98 -10.38 4.25
CA LEU A 49 -5.59 -9.49 5.36
C LEU A 49 -4.51 -10.14 6.24
N ASN A 50 -3.32 -9.53 6.28
CA ASN A 50 -2.17 -10.03 7.02
C ASN A 50 -1.64 -9.00 8.04
N PRO A 51 -1.92 -9.16 9.35
CA PRO A 51 -1.51 -8.19 10.37
C PRO A 51 0.01 -8.08 10.54
N LYS A 52 0.77 -9.11 10.13
CA LYS A 52 2.24 -9.12 10.27
C LYS A 52 2.91 -8.00 9.49
N ILE A 53 2.32 -7.58 8.36
CA ILE A 53 2.84 -6.47 7.55
C ILE A 53 2.81 -5.17 8.36
N PHE A 54 1.70 -4.90 9.05
CA PHE A 54 1.53 -3.69 9.84
C PHE A 54 2.43 -3.69 11.09
N ILE A 55 2.53 -4.84 11.77
CA ILE A 55 3.44 -5.01 12.91
C ILE A 55 4.88 -4.72 12.49
N ARG A 56 5.35 -5.34 11.40
CA ARG A 56 6.71 -5.10 10.87
C ARG A 56 6.96 -3.62 10.56
N TYR A 57 5.98 -2.92 9.97
CA TYR A 57 6.10 -1.48 9.73
C TYR A 57 6.24 -0.67 11.02
N ILE A 58 5.46 -0.99 12.06
CA ILE A 58 5.57 -0.32 13.36
C ILE A 58 6.93 -0.60 14.00
N GLU A 59 7.36 -1.86 14.01
CA GLU A 59 8.65 -2.26 14.59
C GLU A 59 9.79 -1.50 13.89
N SER A 60 9.86 -1.53 12.56
CA SER A 60 10.88 -0.79 11.82
C SER A 60 10.80 0.73 12.00
N LYS A 61 9.61 1.29 12.28
CA LYS A 61 9.44 2.74 12.47
C LYS A 61 9.82 3.21 13.87
N TYR A 62 9.61 2.39 14.90
CA TYR A 62 9.68 2.83 16.30
C TYR A 62 10.68 2.06 17.15
N LEU A 63 11.13 0.88 16.73
CA LEU A 63 12.06 0.03 17.51
C LEU A 63 13.47 -0.01 16.93
N ASP A 64 13.63 0.19 15.61
CA ASP A 64 14.94 0.30 14.95
C ASP A 64 15.57 1.70 15.08
N ILE A 65 15.34 2.37 16.23
CA ILE A 65 15.88 3.71 16.55
C ILE A 65 17.26 3.59 17.20
#